data_AF-A0A401HNY2-F1
#
_entry.id   AF-A0A401HNY2-F1
#
_cell.length_a   1.000
_cell.length_b   1.000
_cell.length_c   1.000
_cell.angle_alpha   90.00
_cell.angle_beta   90.00
_cell.angle_gamma   90.00
#
_symmetry.space_group_name_H-M   'P 1'
#
loop_
_entity.id
_entity.type
_entity.pdbx_description
1 polymer ?
#
loop_
_entity_poly.entity_id
_entity_poly.type
_entity_poly.pdbx_seq_one_letter_code
_entity_poly.pdbx_strand_id
1 'polypeptide(L)'
;MKKIYSKLGKLTDLRKIADFLQDFTGFIKVEEGMLFYIDSKLIVSLWRDDPRDIRDIFKKLPEDFLIEVYQCSKEELKEIIKKKLGDDILFKIEEEPSVKSILLDSYNSIYNYIDSNRYEVILIPKKYSSDRGIVVFENGEEILAIYRSRDKTLEGSRAISKIKATFAVSEVRGFIRRISEEEIKEYMMTYSQSVLKSVVSIGDLIKRIKSRKPSKVVYNDSLIDILTEEPSLIEIDRNMYLISKDGEVVYAFFGDYGGDKAYRYIKNYCLFREVEIRIYTLTDEEYKMFRNFKDIKVKG
;
A
#
# COMPACT_ATOMS: atom_id res chain seq x y z
N MET A 1 -31.64 -11.90 -8.72
CA MET A 1 -30.88 -13.08 -9.24
C MET A 1 -31.79 -14.07 -9.96
N LYS A 2 -31.40 -14.55 -11.15
CA LYS A 2 -32.15 -15.53 -11.97
C LYS A 2 -31.26 -16.69 -12.40
N LYS A 3 -31.67 -17.93 -12.14
CA LYS A 3 -31.03 -19.12 -12.73
C LYS A 3 -31.42 -19.21 -14.20
N ILE A 4 -30.44 -19.15 -15.10
CA ILE A 4 -30.67 -19.14 -16.56
C ILE A 4 -30.29 -20.47 -17.23
N TYR A 5 -29.50 -21.30 -16.56
CA TYR A 5 -29.07 -22.59 -17.10
C TYR A 5 -28.78 -23.60 -15.99
N SER A 6 -29.05 -24.89 -16.26
CA SER A 6 -28.71 -26.02 -15.40
C SER A 6 -28.46 -27.26 -16.24
N LYS A 7 -27.33 -27.94 -16.05
CA LYS A 7 -27.07 -29.22 -16.72
C LYS A 7 -26.07 -30.06 -15.92
N LEU A 8 -26.28 -31.36 -15.86
CA LEU A 8 -25.22 -32.31 -15.48
C LEU A 8 -24.31 -32.53 -16.71
N GLY A 9 -23.02 -32.23 -16.57
CA GLY A 9 -22.10 -32.31 -17.69
C GLY A 9 -20.64 -32.38 -17.26
N LYS A 10 -19.74 -32.27 -18.24
CA LYS A 10 -18.29 -32.39 -18.04
C LYS A 10 -17.60 -31.04 -18.22
N LEU A 11 -16.28 -31.01 -18.00
CA LEU A 11 -15.46 -29.82 -18.24
C LEU A 11 -15.59 -29.26 -19.67
N THR A 12 -15.82 -30.12 -20.67
CA THR A 12 -16.06 -29.70 -22.05
C THR A 12 -17.37 -28.95 -22.22
N ASP A 13 -18.42 -29.31 -21.48
CA ASP A 13 -19.69 -28.58 -21.49
C ASP A 13 -19.53 -27.22 -20.81
N LEU A 14 -18.80 -27.15 -19.69
CA LEU A 14 -18.52 -25.90 -18.99
C LEU A 14 -17.79 -24.88 -19.88
N ARG A 15 -16.79 -25.33 -20.66
CA ARG A 15 -16.08 -24.48 -21.62
C ARG A 15 -17.02 -23.91 -22.67
N LYS A 16 -17.84 -24.77 -23.29
CA LYS A 16 -18.84 -24.32 -24.26
C LYS A 16 -19.80 -23.30 -23.66
N ILE A 17 -20.30 -23.56 -22.45
CA ILE A 17 -21.19 -22.62 -21.74
C ILE A 17 -20.50 -21.27 -21.51
N ALA A 18 -19.25 -21.27 -21.05
CA ALA A 18 -18.49 -20.03 -20.86
C ALA A 18 -18.31 -19.25 -22.18
N ASP A 19 -18.05 -19.94 -23.29
CA ASP A 19 -17.90 -19.33 -24.62
C ASP A 19 -19.22 -18.70 -25.14
N PHE A 20 -20.38 -19.25 -24.75
CA PHE A 20 -21.70 -18.74 -25.15
C PHE A 20 -22.20 -17.55 -24.30
N LEU A 21 -21.62 -17.33 -23.12
CA LEU A 21 -22.05 -16.30 -22.19
C LEU A 21 -21.44 -14.95 -22.56
N GLN A 22 -21.89 -14.35 -23.67
CA GLN A 22 -21.55 -12.97 -24.06
C GLN A 22 -22.23 -11.94 -23.15
N ASP A 23 -21.52 -10.86 -22.84
CA ASP A 23 -21.93 -9.77 -21.93
C ASP A 23 -22.53 -10.25 -20.60
N PHE A 24 -21.99 -11.35 -20.07
CA PHE A 24 -22.56 -12.03 -18.92
C PHE A 24 -22.05 -11.45 -17.60
N THR A 25 -22.99 -11.00 -16.78
CA THR A 25 -22.75 -10.66 -15.37
C THR A 25 -23.52 -11.63 -14.47
N GLY A 26 -22.81 -12.29 -13.56
CA GLY A 26 -23.39 -13.33 -12.72
C GLY A 26 -22.35 -14.30 -12.17
N PHE A 27 -22.77 -15.52 -11.84
CA PHE A 27 -21.84 -16.57 -11.45
C PHE A 27 -22.27 -17.95 -11.99
N ILE A 28 -21.27 -18.81 -12.20
CA ILE A 28 -21.44 -20.21 -12.55
C ILE A 28 -21.05 -21.03 -11.32
N LYS A 29 -21.97 -21.88 -10.86
CA LYS A 29 -21.73 -22.82 -9.77
C LYS A 29 -21.46 -24.21 -10.35
N VAL A 30 -20.39 -24.82 -9.87
CA VAL A 30 -19.92 -26.16 -10.25
C VAL A 30 -19.58 -26.94 -8.99
N GLU A 31 -20.46 -27.84 -8.57
CA GLU A 31 -20.37 -28.50 -7.25
C GLU A 31 -20.25 -27.47 -6.10
N GLU A 32 -19.13 -27.52 -5.37
CA GLU A 32 -18.74 -26.60 -4.30
C GLU A 32 -17.98 -25.37 -4.81
N GLY A 33 -17.74 -25.30 -6.12
CA GLY A 33 -17.08 -24.21 -6.81
C GLY A 33 -18.05 -23.12 -7.25
N MET A 34 -17.61 -21.86 -7.18
CA MET A 34 -18.34 -20.71 -7.70
C MET A 34 -17.41 -19.82 -8.52
N LEU A 35 -17.79 -19.53 -9.75
CA LEU A 35 -17.04 -18.74 -10.71
C LEU A 35 -17.82 -17.45 -10.99
N PHE A 36 -17.32 -16.31 -10.55
CA PHE A 36 -17.99 -15.02 -10.65
C PHE A 36 -17.52 -14.29 -11.89
N TYR A 37 -18.45 -13.70 -12.64
CA TYR A 37 -18.19 -13.02 -13.91
C TYR A 37 -18.85 -11.64 -13.94
N ILE A 38 -18.12 -10.66 -14.50
CA ILE A 38 -18.64 -9.35 -14.90
C ILE A 38 -18.26 -9.12 -16.35
N ASP A 39 -19.23 -8.75 -17.18
CA ASP A 39 -19.05 -8.51 -18.62
C ASP A 39 -18.25 -9.64 -19.30
N SER A 40 -18.64 -10.89 -19.00
CA SER A 40 -18.02 -12.15 -19.47
C SER A 40 -16.57 -12.41 -19.00
N LYS A 41 -16.00 -11.57 -18.15
CA LYS A 41 -14.67 -11.76 -17.56
C LYS A 41 -14.80 -12.44 -16.20
N LEU A 42 -14.03 -13.52 -15.99
CA LEU A 42 -13.94 -14.15 -14.68
C LEU A 42 -13.22 -13.20 -13.71
N ILE A 43 -13.91 -12.79 -12.65
CA ILE A 43 -13.39 -11.85 -11.65
C ILE A 43 -12.85 -12.58 -10.42
N VAL A 44 -13.54 -13.63 -9.98
CA VAL A 44 -13.09 -14.49 -8.89
C VAL A 44 -13.62 -15.90 -9.03
N SER A 45 -12.85 -16.86 -8.55
CA SER A 45 -13.24 -18.25 -8.45
C SER A 45 -13.06 -18.75 -7.03
N LEU A 46 -14.10 -19.36 -6.47
CA LEU A 46 -14.15 -19.88 -5.12
C LEU A 46 -14.31 -21.40 -5.12
N TRP A 47 -13.75 -22.08 -4.12
CA TRP A 47 -14.06 -23.47 -3.76
C TRP A 47 -14.38 -23.55 -2.28
N ARG A 48 -15.59 -23.95 -1.88
CA ARG A 48 -16.03 -23.89 -0.48
C ARG A 48 -15.78 -22.52 0.17
N ASP A 49 -16.12 -21.46 -0.56
CA ASP A 49 -15.91 -20.05 -0.16
C ASP A 49 -14.44 -19.58 -0.09
N ASP A 50 -13.46 -20.43 -0.39
CA ASP A 50 -12.04 -20.02 -0.52
C ASP A 50 -11.71 -19.55 -1.95
N PRO A 51 -11.07 -18.38 -2.14
CA PRO A 51 -10.50 -18.01 -3.44
C PRO A 51 -9.44 -19.01 -3.93
N ARG A 52 -9.63 -19.53 -5.15
CA ARG A 52 -8.74 -20.50 -5.80
C ARG A 52 -8.51 -20.13 -7.26
N ASP A 53 -7.43 -20.63 -7.84
CA ASP A 53 -7.27 -20.56 -9.31
C ASP A 53 -8.33 -21.47 -9.93
N ILE A 54 -8.95 -21.03 -11.02
CA ILE A 54 -9.96 -21.81 -11.73
C ILE A 54 -9.42 -23.18 -12.17
N ARG A 55 -8.13 -23.30 -12.49
CA ARG A 55 -7.47 -24.58 -12.83
C ARG A 55 -7.42 -25.53 -11.64
N ASP A 56 -7.27 -25.01 -10.42
CA ASP A 56 -7.28 -25.82 -9.19
C ASP A 56 -8.69 -26.34 -8.90
N ILE A 57 -9.72 -25.55 -9.23
CA ILE A 57 -11.12 -26.00 -9.17
C ILE A 57 -11.36 -27.10 -10.20
N PHE A 58 -10.94 -26.91 -11.45
CA PHE A 58 -11.14 -27.88 -12.52
C PHE A 58 -10.51 -29.25 -12.23
N LYS A 59 -9.38 -29.29 -11.51
CA LYS A 59 -8.74 -30.55 -11.08
C LYS A 59 -9.51 -31.31 -9.99
N LYS A 60 -10.38 -30.62 -9.24
CA LYS A 60 -11.16 -31.19 -8.14
C LYS A 60 -12.57 -31.63 -8.56
N LEU A 61 -13.01 -31.21 -9.75
CA LEU A 61 -14.32 -31.59 -10.26
C LEU A 61 -14.34 -33.09 -10.62
N PRO A 62 -15.42 -33.80 -10.30
CA PRO A 62 -15.62 -35.17 -10.78
C PRO A 62 -15.77 -35.19 -12.31
N GLU A 63 -15.79 -36.38 -12.92
CA GLU A 63 -15.95 -36.51 -14.38
C GLU A 63 -17.27 -35.90 -14.87
N ASP A 64 -18.35 -36.11 -14.12
CA ASP A 64 -19.67 -35.54 -14.33
C ASP A 64 -20.06 -34.72 -13.10
N PHE A 65 -20.44 -33.46 -13.32
CA PHE A 65 -20.82 -32.52 -12.26
C PHE A 65 -21.98 -31.64 -12.68
N LEU A 66 -22.69 -31.09 -11.70
CA LEU A 66 -23.77 -30.15 -11.94
C LEU A 66 -23.21 -28.76 -12.25
N ILE A 67 -23.59 -28.22 -13.41
CA ILE A 67 -23.31 -26.85 -13.84
C ILE A 67 -24.58 -26.03 -13.71
N GLU A 68 -24.55 -24.96 -12.92
CA GLU A 68 -25.65 -24.02 -12.74
C GLU A 68 -25.18 -22.59 -13.08
N VAL A 69 -25.91 -21.87 -13.94
CA VAL A 69 -25.59 -20.48 -14.29
C VAL A 69 -26.64 -19.54 -13.73
N TYR A 70 -26.19 -18.53 -13.00
CA TYR A 70 -27.01 -17.51 -12.38
C TYR A 70 -26.64 -16.13 -12.90
N GLN A 71 -27.61 -15.44 -13.50
CA GLN A 71 -27.46 -14.06 -13.94
C GLN A 71 -27.99 -13.11 -12.86
N CYS A 72 -27.30 -12.01 -12.64
CA CYS A 72 -27.72 -10.95 -11.74
C CYS A 72 -27.16 -9.60 -12.17
N SER A 73 -27.65 -8.52 -11.55
CA SER A 73 -27.05 -7.18 -11.71
C SER A 73 -25.64 -7.14 -11.12
N LYS A 74 -24.85 -6.12 -11.50
CA LYS A 74 -23.52 -5.90 -10.92
C LYS A 74 -23.64 -5.68 -9.41
N GLU A 75 -24.61 -4.87 -8.99
CA GLU A 75 -24.91 -4.53 -7.59
C GLU A 75 -25.20 -5.78 -6.75
N GLU A 76 -26.12 -6.63 -7.21
CA GLU A 76 -26.44 -7.91 -6.55
C GLU A 76 -25.21 -8.84 -6.47
N LEU A 77 -24.41 -8.90 -7.54
CA LEU A 77 -23.17 -9.69 -7.54
C LEU A 77 -22.20 -9.17 -6.48
N LYS A 78 -22.10 -7.84 -6.33
CA LYS A 78 -21.24 -7.21 -5.31
C LYS A 78 -21.65 -7.65 -3.92
N GLU A 79 -22.95 -7.63 -3.62
CA GLU A 79 -23.47 -8.03 -2.32
C GLU A 79 -23.20 -9.51 -2.02
N ILE A 80 -23.37 -10.40 -3.00
CA ILE A 80 -23.11 -11.84 -2.83
C ILE A 80 -21.64 -12.09 -2.51
N ILE A 81 -20.76 -11.44 -3.29
CA ILE A 81 -19.32 -11.53 -3.12
C ILE A 81 -18.90 -10.96 -1.76
N LYS A 82 -19.39 -9.76 -1.41
CA LYS A 82 -19.15 -9.10 -0.12
C LYS A 82 -19.62 -9.96 1.05
N LYS A 83 -20.77 -10.64 0.94
CA LYS A 83 -21.25 -11.55 1.97
C LYS A 83 -20.35 -12.79 2.14
N LYS A 84 -19.77 -13.29 1.05
CA LYS A 84 -18.91 -14.49 1.07
C LYS A 84 -17.47 -14.20 1.50
N LEU A 85 -16.96 -13.04 1.12
CA LEU A 85 -15.53 -12.70 1.19
C LEU A 85 -15.24 -11.46 2.06
N GLY A 86 -16.27 -10.72 2.45
CA GLY A 86 -16.17 -9.47 3.21
C GLY A 86 -16.05 -8.23 2.32
N ASP A 87 -16.23 -7.07 2.94
CA ASP A 87 -16.36 -5.74 2.31
C ASP A 87 -15.21 -5.33 1.39
N ASP A 88 -14.03 -5.89 1.62
CA ASP A 88 -12.79 -5.43 0.99
C ASP A 88 -12.37 -6.25 -0.25
N ILE A 89 -13.08 -7.32 -0.64
CA ILE A 89 -12.44 -8.36 -1.49
C ILE A 89 -12.46 -8.13 -3.00
N LEU A 90 -13.37 -7.38 -3.65
CA LEU A 90 -13.50 -7.59 -5.11
C LEU A 90 -13.77 -6.43 -6.04
N PHE A 91 -14.07 -5.22 -5.55
CA PHE A 91 -14.37 -4.10 -6.45
C PHE A 91 -13.26 -3.08 -6.63
N LYS A 92 -12.09 -3.29 -6.01
CA LYS A 92 -10.88 -2.50 -6.32
C LYS A 92 -9.92 -3.20 -7.30
N ILE A 93 -10.19 -4.46 -7.63
CA ILE A 93 -9.48 -5.22 -8.69
C ILE A 93 -10.06 -4.88 -10.08
N GLU A 94 -11.18 -4.16 -10.13
CA GLU A 94 -12.09 -4.13 -11.28
C GLU A 94 -12.05 -2.86 -12.14
N GLU A 95 -10.95 -2.10 -12.13
CA GLU A 95 -10.78 -0.98 -13.07
C GLU A 95 -9.56 -1.07 -14.00
N GLU A 96 -8.59 -1.96 -13.77
CA GLU A 96 -7.40 -2.05 -14.65
C GLU A 96 -7.15 -3.47 -15.21
N PRO A 97 -7.01 -3.63 -16.56
CA PRO A 97 -6.77 -4.92 -17.22
C PRO A 97 -5.42 -5.61 -16.91
N SER A 98 -4.65 -5.15 -15.92
CA SER A 98 -3.22 -5.47 -15.78
C SER A 98 -2.81 -6.09 -14.45
N VAL A 99 -3.72 -6.64 -13.65
CA VAL A 99 -3.33 -7.31 -12.39
C VAL A 99 -2.69 -8.67 -12.69
N LYS A 100 -1.36 -8.67 -12.83
CA LYS A 100 -0.56 -9.90 -12.92
C LYS A 100 -0.64 -10.64 -11.58
N SER A 101 -1.35 -11.76 -11.54
CA SER A 101 -1.22 -12.71 -10.43
C SER A 101 0.14 -13.39 -10.55
N ILE A 102 1.00 -13.18 -9.56
CA ILE A 102 2.37 -13.73 -9.55
C ILE A 102 2.55 -14.67 -8.38
N LEU A 103 3.23 -15.78 -8.61
CA LEU A 103 3.70 -16.64 -7.54
C LEU A 103 4.96 -16.01 -6.96
N LEU A 104 4.93 -15.74 -5.66
CA LEU A 104 6.05 -15.16 -4.93
C LEU A 104 6.63 -16.24 -4.02
N ASP A 105 7.88 -16.60 -4.29
CA ASP A 105 8.71 -17.53 -3.53
C ASP A 105 9.27 -16.88 -2.24
N SER A 106 9.46 -15.56 -2.25
CA SER A 106 9.85 -14.78 -1.08
C SER A 106 9.15 -13.43 -1.05
N TYR A 107 9.12 -12.80 0.14
CA TYR A 107 8.60 -11.44 0.27
C TYR A 107 9.40 -10.44 -0.59
N ASN A 108 10.71 -10.62 -0.68
CA ASN A 108 11.59 -9.73 -1.45
C ASN A 108 11.33 -9.80 -2.97
N SER A 109 10.70 -10.87 -3.44
CA SER A 109 10.37 -11.03 -4.85
C SER A 109 9.34 -9.99 -5.34
N ILE A 110 8.62 -9.32 -4.43
CA ILE A 110 7.72 -8.19 -4.74
C ILE A 110 8.48 -7.04 -5.42
N TYR A 111 9.71 -6.76 -4.98
CA TYR A 111 10.52 -5.64 -5.47
C TYR A 111 10.88 -5.75 -6.96
N ASN A 112 10.77 -6.95 -7.55
CA ASN A 112 10.99 -7.15 -8.99
C ASN A 112 9.83 -6.63 -9.86
N TYR A 113 8.70 -6.26 -9.25
CA TYR A 113 7.46 -5.91 -9.94
C TYR A 113 6.93 -4.51 -9.60
N ILE A 114 7.62 -3.79 -8.72
CA ILE A 114 7.28 -2.43 -8.32
C ILE A 114 8.43 -1.50 -8.70
N ASP A 115 8.10 -0.27 -9.07
CA ASP A 115 9.06 0.79 -9.40
C ASP A 115 8.86 2.01 -8.47
N SER A 116 9.27 3.19 -8.91
CA SER A 116 9.10 4.43 -8.13
C SER A 116 7.65 4.91 -8.01
N ASN A 117 6.67 4.28 -8.68
CA ASN A 117 5.26 4.63 -8.54
C ASN A 117 4.65 4.09 -7.22
N ARG A 118 3.35 4.34 -7.04
CA ARG A 118 2.55 3.82 -5.92
C ARG A 118 1.91 2.49 -6.30
N TYR A 119 2.11 1.48 -5.47
CA TYR A 119 1.58 0.14 -5.70
C TYR A 119 0.89 -0.43 -4.47
N GLU A 120 -0.26 -1.04 -4.69
CA GLU A 120 -0.87 -1.95 -3.73
C GLU A 120 -0.47 -3.39 -4.09
N VAL A 121 -0.06 -4.13 -3.06
CA VAL A 121 0.29 -5.54 -3.17
C VAL A 121 -0.58 -6.35 -2.21
N ILE A 122 -1.50 -7.14 -2.77
CA ILE A 122 -2.33 -8.08 -2.03
C ILE A 122 -1.68 -9.46 -2.07
N LEU A 123 -1.50 -10.06 -0.90
CA LEU A 123 -0.76 -11.30 -0.68
C LEU A 123 -1.68 -12.35 -0.09
N ILE A 124 -1.91 -13.44 -0.82
CA ILE A 124 -2.77 -14.54 -0.38
C ILE A 124 -1.94 -15.82 -0.25
N PRO A 125 -1.73 -16.33 0.98
CA PRO A 125 -1.06 -17.61 1.18
C PRO A 125 -1.94 -18.79 0.76
N LYS A 126 -1.32 -19.74 0.05
CA LYS A 126 -1.99 -20.96 -0.43
C LYS A 126 -2.54 -21.84 0.70
N LYS A 127 -1.79 -21.98 1.80
CA LYS A 127 -2.15 -22.81 2.97
C LYS A 127 -3.24 -22.19 3.84
N TYR A 128 -3.34 -20.86 3.85
CA TYR A 128 -4.27 -20.09 4.67
C TYR A 128 -5.06 -19.12 3.77
N SER A 129 -5.84 -19.65 2.83
CA SER A 129 -6.52 -18.87 1.80
C SER A 129 -7.50 -17.81 2.31
N SER A 130 -7.97 -17.94 3.55
CA SER A 130 -8.78 -16.94 4.24
C SER A 130 -7.97 -15.75 4.74
N ASP A 131 -6.66 -15.91 4.89
CA ASP A 131 -5.76 -14.87 5.35
C ASP A 131 -5.26 -14.05 4.16
N ARG A 132 -4.99 -12.77 4.40
CA ARG A 132 -4.49 -11.85 3.38
C ARG A 132 -3.61 -10.78 3.99
N GLY A 133 -2.50 -10.51 3.32
CA GLY A 133 -1.67 -9.33 3.54
C GLY A 133 -1.99 -8.26 2.50
N ILE A 134 -2.01 -7.01 2.92
CA ILE A 134 -2.03 -5.84 2.04
C ILE A 134 -0.81 -5.01 2.42
N VAL A 135 0.02 -4.68 1.44
CA VAL A 135 1.15 -3.76 1.61
C VAL A 135 1.04 -2.71 0.53
N VAL A 136 1.12 -1.44 0.91
CA VAL A 136 1.25 -0.36 -0.06
C VAL A 136 2.70 0.11 -0.11
N PHE A 137 3.18 0.31 -1.32
CA PHE A 137 4.48 0.84 -1.63
C PHE A 137 4.35 2.21 -2.29
N GLU A 138 5.28 3.10 -1.96
CA GLU A 138 5.47 4.37 -2.67
C GLU A 138 6.97 4.60 -2.82
N ASN A 139 7.41 4.98 -4.02
CA ASN A 139 8.83 5.15 -4.34
C ASN A 139 9.68 3.91 -3.98
N GLY A 140 9.11 2.72 -4.15
CA GLY A 140 9.77 1.45 -3.79
C GLY A 140 9.89 1.18 -2.29
N GLU A 141 9.29 1.98 -1.41
CA GLU A 141 9.31 1.74 0.05
C GLU A 141 7.94 1.30 0.59
N GLU A 142 7.96 0.41 1.60
CA GLU A 142 6.77 -0.03 2.35
C GLU A 142 6.20 1.16 3.18
N ILE A 143 5.00 1.65 2.83
CA ILE A 143 4.39 2.81 3.50
C ILE A 143 3.27 2.43 4.48
N LEU A 144 2.51 1.37 4.19
CA LEU A 144 1.51 0.83 5.11
C LEU A 144 1.39 -0.69 4.95
N ALA A 145 0.96 -1.35 6.02
CA ALA A 145 0.66 -2.78 5.99
C ALA A 145 -0.55 -3.13 6.84
N ILE A 146 -1.35 -4.07 6.31
CA ILE A 146 -2.53 -4.63 6.97
C ILE A 146 -2.48 -6.14 6.76
N TYR A 147 -2.76 -6.90 7.82
CA TYR A 147 -2.92 -8.35 7.71
C TYR A 147 -4.28 -8.73 8.27
N ARG A 148 -5.13 -9.32 7.44
CA ARG A 148 -6.42 -9.85 7.86
C ARG A 148 -6.37 -11.37 7.88
N SER A 149 -6.90 -11.92 8.95
CA SER A 149 -7.26 -13.34 9.07
C SER A 149 -8.72 -13.41 9.47
N ARG A 150 -9.29 -14.62 9.49
CA ARG A 150 -10.72 -14.83 9.79
C ARG A 150 -11.22 -14.08 11.04
N ASP A 151 -10.40 -14.05 12.09
CA ASP A 151 -10.82 -13.57 13.41
C ASP A 151 -10.12 -12.28 13.86
N LYS A 152 -9.15 -11.77 13.09
CA LYS A 152 -8.37 -10.59 13.49
C LYS A 152 -7.78 -9.82 12.33
N THR A 153 -7.67 -8.51 12.54
CA THR A 153 -6.90 -7.57 11.72
C THR A 153 -5.68 -7.12 12.51
N LEU A 154 -4.51 -7.18 11.88
CA LEU A 154 -3.27 -6.58 12.37
C LEU A 154 -2.90 -5.41 11.45
N GLU A 155 -2.24 -4.42 12.02
CA GLU A 155 -1.86 -3.19 11.33
C GLU A 155 -0.37 -2.88 11.54
N GLY A 156 0.22 -2.15 10.60
CA GLY A 156 1.56 -1.59 10.72
C GLY A 156 2.64 -2.65 10.92
N SER A 157 3.53 -2.42 11.89
CA SER A 157 4.69 -3.27 12.14
C SER A 157 4.31 -4.73 12.48
N ARG A 158 3.15 -4.95 13.11
CA ARG A 158 2.63 -6.29 13.40
C ARG A 158 2.13 -6.98 12.14
N ALA A 159 1.44 -6.25 11.28
CA ALA A 159 0.98 -6.76 9.99
C ALA A 159 2.17 -7.19 9.11
N ILE A 160 3.15 -6.30 8.92
CA ILE A 160 4.29 -6.59 8.05
C ILE A 160 5.12 -7.78 8.54
N SER A 161 5.31 -7.90 9.86
CA SER A 161 5.99 -9.04 10.47
C SER A 161 5.24 -10.35 10.20
N LYS A 162 3.91 -10.33 10.34
CA LYS A 162 3.07 -11.49 10.07
C LYS A 162 3.08 -11.88 8.59
N ILE A 163 3.00 -10.90 7.68
CA ILE A 163 3.10 -11.11 6.23
C ILE A 163 4.43 -11.78 5.88
N LYS A 164 5.55 -11.24 6.36
CA LYS A 164 6.90 -11.80 6.12
C LYS A 164 7.02 -13.23 6.65
N ALA A 165 6.49 -13.52 7.84
CA ALA A 165 6.47 -14.87 8.41
C ALA A 165 5.65 -15.87 7.59
N THR A 166 4.59 -15.43 6.92
CA THR A 166 3.73 -16.30 6.09
C THR A 166 4.49 -16.92 4.92
N PHE A 167 5.44 -16.20 4.32
CA PHE A 167 6.29 -16.72 3.24
C PHE A 167 7.17 -17.90 3.68
N ALA A 168 7.50 -18.01 4.97
CA ALA A 168 8.30 -19.13 5.49
C ALA A 168 7.49 -20.43 5.57
N VAL A 169 6.16 -20.37 5.56
CA VAL A 169 5.27 -21.52 5.85
C VAL A 169 4.23 -21.81 4.76
N SER A 170 4.16 -20.98 3.73
CA SER A 170 3.24 -21.13 2.60
C SER A 170 3.78 -20.43 1.37
N GLU A 171 3.56 -21.03 0.19
CA GLU A 171 3.61 -20.30 -1.07
C GLU A 171 2.57 -19.16 -1.03
N VAL A 172 2.93 -18.00 -1.56
CA VAL A 172 2.09 -16.79 -1.55
C VAL A 172 1.82 -16.34 -2.98
N ARG A 173 0.57 -16.05 -3.29
CA ARG A 173 0.18 -15.37 -4.53
C ARG A 173 0.11 -13.88 -4.28
N GLY A 174 0.83 -13.11 -5.09
CA GLY A 174 0.78 -11.66 -5.08
C GLY A 174 -0.10 -11.13 -6.21
N PHE A 175 -0.90 -10.11 -5.90
CA PHE A 175 -1.63 -9.30 -6.85
C PHE A 175 -1.11 -7.88 -6.71
N ILE A 176 -0.55 -7.34 -7.79
CA ILE A 176 0.10 -6.03 -7.79
C ILE A 176 -0.67 -5.11 -8.73
N ARG A 177 -1.06 -3.94 -8.22
CA ARG A 177 -1.72 -2.88 -9.00
C ARG A 177 -1.21 -1.51 -8.60
N ARG A 178 -1.39 -0.52 -9.47
CA ARG A 178 -1.22 0.88 -9.08
C ARG A 178 -2.35 1.29 -8.14
N ILE A 179 -2.05 2.21 -7.24
CA ILE A 179 -3.00 2.74 -6.26
C ILE A 179 -2.94 4.27 -6.26
N SER A 180 -4.11 4.90 -6.17
CA SER A 180 -4.20 6.36 -6.13
C SER A 180 -3.90 6.91 -4.73
N GLU A 181 -3.66 8.21 -4.63
CA GLU A 181 -3.41 8.86 -3.34
C GLU A 181 -4.67 8.88 -2.45
N GLU A 182 -5.84 9.01 -3.06
CA GLU A 182 -7.14 8.98 -2.40
C GLU A 182 -7.39 7.61 -1.76
N GLU A 183 -7.05 6.52 -2.47
CA GLU A 183 -7.17 5.17 -1.94
C GLU A 183 -6.22 4.92 -0.76
N ILE A 184 -4.99 5.45 -0.82
CA ILE A 184 -4.05 5.39 0.31
C ILE A 184 -4.63 6.13 1.52
N LYS A 185 -5.19 7.33 1.31
CA LYS A 185 -5.85 8.11 2.38
C LYS A 185 -7.02 7.34 3.00
N GLU A 186 -7.82 6.66 2.19
CA GLU A 186 -8.93 5.82 2.67
C GLU A 186 -8.43 4.65 3.55
N TYR A 187 -7.33 4.00 3.16
CA TYR A 187 -6.66 2.99 4.00
C TYR A 187 -6.21 3.59 5.33
N MET A 188 -5.56 4.75 5.31
CA MET A 188 -5.09 5.41 6.54
C MET A 188 -6.24 5.84 7.46
N MET A 189 -7.39 6.21 6.90
CA MET A 189 -8.59 6.54 7.68
C MET A 189 -9.23 5.31 8.31
N THR A 190 -9.30 4.21 7.56
CA THR A 190 -9.93 2.96 8.03
C THR A 190 -9.02 2.19 8.99
N TYR A 191 -7.71 2.25 8.76
CA TYR A 191 -6.68 1.53 9.53
C TYR A 191 -5.64 2.53 10.05
N SER A 192 -6.02 3.23 11.12
CA SER A 192 -5.21 4.32 11.68
C SER A 192 -3.81 3.90 12.15
N GLN A 193 -3.57 2.61 12.42
CA GLN A 193 -2.28 2.06 12.85
C GLN A 193 -1.54 1.33 11.72
N SER A 194 -2.02 1.41 10.47
CA SER A 194 -1.46 0.69 9.32
C SER A 194 -0.12 1.25 8.83
N VAL A 195 0.17 2.51 9.15
CA VAL A 195 1.31 3.27 8.63
C VAL A 195 2.62 2.68 9.15
N LEU A 196 3.50 2.28 8.24
CA LEU A 196 4.85 1.78 8.52
C LEU A 196 5.88 2.90 8.48
N LYS A 197 5.75 3.76 7.49
CA LYS A 197 6.49 5.00 7.32
C LYS A 197 5.46 6.07 7.00
N SER A 198 5.46 7.15 7.76
CA SER A 198 4.58 8.28 7.49
C SER A 198 4.89 8.83 6.10
N VAL A 199 3.97 8.66 5.15
CA VAL A 199 3.95 9.39 3.88
C VAL A 199 3.60 10.83 4.19
N VAL A 200 4.56 11.54 4.78
CA VAL A 200 4.51 12.98 4.90
C VAL A 200 5.64 13.42 4.00
N SER A 201 5.32 14.10 2.90
CA SER A 201 6.37 14.73 2.11
C SER A 201 7.17 15.66 3.03
N ILE A 202 8.46 15.87 2.76
CA ILE A 202 9.24 16.80 3.58
C ILE A 202 8.57 18.18 3.65
N GLY A 203 7.92 18.61 2.56
CA GLY A 203 7.14 19.85 2.52
C GLY A 203 5.95 19.85 3.48
N ASP A 204 5.21 18.75 3.59
CA ASP A 204 4.06 18.64 4.51
C ASP A 204 4.52 18.58 5.96
N LEU A 205 5.64 17.91 6.24
CA LEU A 205 6.24 17.88 7.57
C LEU A 205 6.64 19.30 8.00
N ILE A 206 7.27 20.04 7.09
CA ILE A 206 7.67 21.42 7.31
C ILE A 206 6.46 22.34 7.49
N LYS A 207 5.42 22.22 6.67
CA LYS A 207 4.16 22.97 6.86
C LYS A 207 3.54 22.69 8.23
N ARG A 208 3.51 21.42 8.65
CA ARG A 208 3.00 21.03 9.97
C ARG A 208 3.81 21.68 11.09
N ILE A 209 5.14 21.60 11.03
CA ILE A 209 6.03 22.21 12.03
C ILE A 209 5.82 23.74 12.08
N LYS A 210 5.81 24.39 10.91
CA LYS A 210 5.66 25.84 10.73
C LYS A 210 4.25 26.37 11.00
N SER A 211 3.25 25.50 11.15
CA SER A 211 1.91 25.91 11.60
C SER A 211 1.94 26.46 13.03
N ARG A 212 2.98 26.08 13.80
CA ARG A 212 3.28 26.63 15.13
C ARG A 212 4.15 27.87 15.01
N LYS A 213 4.08 28.76 16.00
CA LYS A 213 4.98 29.91 16.09
C LYS A 213 6.43 29.42 16.32
N PRO A 214 7.44 30.08 15.72
CA PRO A 214 8.83 29.78 16.02
C PRO A 214 9.12 30.02 17.50
N SER A 215 9.97 29.17 18.10
CA SER A 215 10.43 29.31 19.48
C SER A 215 11.43 30.45 19.62
N LYS A 216 12.23 30.71 18.57
CA LYS A 216 13.19 31.82 18.52
C LYS A 216 13.26 32.38 17.11
N VAL A 217 13.41 33.70 17.00
CA VAL A 217 13.72 34.40 15.74
C VAL A 217 14.95 35.25 15.98
N VAL A 218 15.96 35.09 15.14
CA VAL A 218 17.22 35.84 15.21
C VAL A 218 17.60 36.40 13.85
N TYR A 219 18.44 37.43 13.85
CA TYR A 219 18.89 38.13 12.65
C TYR A 219 20.41 38.18 12.63
N ASN A 220 21.00 37.74 11.52
CA ASN A 220 22.45 37.80 11.26
C ASN A 220 23.32 37.10 12.32
N ASP A 221 22.78 36.10 13.01
CA ASP A 221 23.56 35.27 13.94
C ASP A 221 24.41 34.22 13.20
N SER A 222 25.52 33.83 13.83
CA SER A 222 26.37 32.74 13.35
C SER A 222 25.60 31.42 13.34
N LEU A 223 25.86 30.59 12.33
CA LEU A 223 25.30 29.23 12.25
C LEU A 223 25.63 28.36 13.46
N ILE A 224 26.78 28.60 14.12
CA ILE A 224 27.19 27.85 15.32
C ILE A 224 26.31 28.22 16.52
N ASP A 225 25.96 29.50 16.65
CA ASP A 225 25.25 30.04 17.81
C ASP A 225 23.74 29.76 17.79
N ILE A 226 23.22 29.32 16.65
CA ILE A 226 21.83 28.93 16.47
C ILE A 226 21.60 27.42 16.58
N LEU A 227 22.66 26.61 16.66
CA LEU A 227 22.51 25.17 16.86
C LEU A 227 21.93 24.90 18.24
N THR A 228 21.00 23.97 18.30
CA THR A 228 20.23 23.66 19.49
C THR A 228 20.60 22.29 20.03
N GLU A 229 20.63 22.17 21.36
CA GLU A 229 20.70 20.90 22.07
C GLU A 229 19.45 20.06 21.80
N GLU A 230 18.27 20.67 21.95
CA GLU A 230 17.00 20.00 21.62
C GLU A 230 16.79 19.87 20.10
N PRO A 231 16.17 18.79 19.62
CA PRO A 231 15.83 18.63 18.22
C PRO A 231 15.03 19.83 17.69
N SER A 232 15.58 20.56 16.72
CA SER A 232 14.92 21.76 16.17
C SER A 232 15.06 21.83 14.65
N LEU A 233 14.01 22.35 14.00
CA LEU A 233 14.06 22.82 12.63
C LEU A 233 14.50 24.29 12.62
N ILE A 234 15.53 24.58 11.86
CA ILE A 234 16.05 25.92 11.64
C ILE A 234 15.73 26.31 10.19
N GLU A 235 14.87 27.30 10.01
CA GLU A 235 14.56 27.92 8.72
C GLU A 235 15.45 29.16 8.54
N ILE A 236 16.15 29.20 7.40
CA ILE A 236 17.00 30.32 6.98
C ILE A 236 16.41 30.88 5.69
N ASP A 237 16.14 32.18 5.68
CA ASP A 237 15.66 32.93 4.50
C ASP A 237 14.53 32.22 3.72
N ARG A 238 13.53 31.73 4.48
CA ARG A 238 12.24 31.16 4.04
C ARG A 238 12.23 29.78 3.38
N ASN A 239 13.33 29.27 2.83
CA ASN A 239 13.34 27.98 2.13
C ASN A 239 14.59 27.12 2.30
N MET A 240 15.55 27.57 3.11
CA MET A 240 16.71 26.77 3.49
C MET A 240 16.47 26.19 4.87
N TYR A 241 16.74 24.90 5.03
CA TYR A 241 16.38 24.19 6.25
C TYR A 241 17.55 23.37 6.78
N LEU A 242 17.75 23.46 8.10
CA LEU A 242 18.64 22.61 8.87
C LEU A 242 17.83 21.93 9.99
N ILE A 243 18.23 20.72 10.35
CA ILE A 243 17.76 20.05 11.56
C ILE A 243 18.95 19.95 12.51
N SER A 244 18.84 20.60 13.66
CA SER A 244 19.85 20.58 14.72
C SER A 244 19.46 19.65 15.85
N LYS A 245 20.42 18.96 16.44
CA LYS A 245 20.28 18.20 17.68
C LYS A 245 21.64 18.07 18.35
N ASP A 246 21.68 18.14 19.69
CA ASP A 246 22.90 18.03 20.49
C ASP A 246 24.00 19.02 20.03
N GLY A 247 23.61 20.21 19.58
CA GLY A 247 24.53 21.24 19.08
C GLY A 247 25.13 20.95 17.69
N GLU A 248 24.64 19.94 16.97
CA GLU A 248 25.13 19.55 15.65
C GLU A 248 24.04 19.59 14.58
N VAL A 249 24.46 19.80 13.31
CA VAL A 249 23.56 19.68 12.15
C VAL A 249 23.45 18.22 11.73
N VAL A 250 22.26 17.66 11.86
CA VAL A 250 21.99 16.25 11.51
C VAL A 250 21.45 16.11 10.08
N TYR A 251 20.60 17.05 9.65
CA TYR A 251 20.02 17.06 8.30
C TYR A 251 20.04 18.48 7.72
N ALA A 252 20.14 18.57 6.40
CA ALA A 252 20.11 19.83 5.67
C ALA A 252 19.46 19.65 4.30
N PHE A 253 18.65 20.61 3.88
CA PHE A 253 18.05 20.60 2.54
C PHE A 253 17.67 22.01 2.06
N PHE A 254 17.76 22.21 0.75
CA PHE A 254 17.45 23.46 0.06
C PHE A 254 17.18 23.19 -1.43
N GLY A 255 15.95 23.45 -1.89
CA GLY A 255 15.54 23.11 -3.25
C GLY A 255 15.75 21.61 -3.52
N ASP A 256 16.47 21.30 -4.60
CA ASP A 256 16.83 19.92 -4.97
C ASP A 256 18.12 19.41 -4.29
N TYR A 257 18.72 20.21 -3.40
CA TYR A 257 19.92 19.82 -2.66
C TYR A 257 19.55 19.24 -1.30
N GLY A 258 20.15 18.09 -0.97
CA GLY A 258 20.10 17.44 0.34
C GLY A 258 21.50 17.20 0.93
N GLY A 259 21.55 17.03 2.25
CA GLY A 259 22.73 16.59 3.00
C GLY A 259 23.88 17.58 2.93
N ASP A 260 25.10 17.07 2.80
CA ASP A 260 26.33 17.87 2.83
C ASP A 260 26.36 18.99 1.78
N LYS A 261 25.75 18.73 0.61
CA LYS A 261 25.68 19.71 -0.48
C LYS A 261 24.80 20.89 -0.10
N ALA A 262 23.63 20.61 0.46
CA ALA A 262 22.74 21.65 0.98
C ALA A 262 23.41 22.40 2.14
N TYR A 263 24.00 21.68 3.09
CA TYR A 263 24.64 22.30 4.25
C TYR A 263 25.76 23.26 3.85
N ARG A 264 26.63 22.87 2.90
CA ARG A 264 27.69 23.75 2.39
C ARG A 264 27.13 25.00 1.73
N TYR A 265 26.05 24.86 0.97
CA TYR A 265 25.40 26.00 0.33
C TYR A 265 24.84 26.96 1.37
N ILE A 266 24.09 26.45 2.35
CA ILE A 266 23.49 27.24 3.44
C ILE A 266 24.58 27.94 4.25
N LYS A 267 25.66 27.23 4.59
CA LYS A 267 26.81 27.81 5.29
C LYS A 267 27.42 28.98 4.54
N ASN A 268 27.66 28.83 3.25
CA ASN A 268 28.18 29.92 2.42
C ASN A 268 27.16 31.06 2.33
N TYR A 269 25.86 30.76 2.21
CA TYR A 269 24.81 31.77 2.12
C TYR A 269 24.78 32.68 3.34
N CYS A 270 24.82 32.10 4.55
CA CYS A 270 24.82 32.84 5.81
C CYS A 270 26.08 33.70 6.04
N LEU A 271 27.22 33.38 5.40
CA LEU A 271 28.47 34.15 5.56
C LEU A 271 28.46 35.49 4.81
N PHE A 272 27.69 35.58 3.72
CA PHE A 272 27.75 36.72 2.80
C PHE A 272 26.48 37.56 2.78
N ARG A 273 25.47 37.20 3.57
CA ARG A 273 24.15 37.85 3.53
C ARG A 273 23.58 38.06 4.91
N GLU A 274 22.83 39.14 5.02
CA GLU A 274 21.93 39.32 6.14
C GLU A 274 20.76 38.35 6.01
N VAL A 275 20.50 37.57 7.05
CA VAL A 275 19.53 36.49 7.05
C VAL A 275 18.65 36.53 8.30
N GLU A 276 17.36 36.36 8.08
CA GLU A 276 16.41 36.03 9.15
C GLU A 276 16.41 34.52 9.36
N ILE A 277 16.51 34.13 10.62
CA ILE A 277 16.59 32.73 11.05
C ILE A 277 15.46 32.47 12.04
N ARG A 278 14.65 31.44 11.75
CA ARG A 278 13.54 31.01 12.60
C ARG A 278 13.79 29.60 13.10
N ILE A 279 13.69 29.41 14.40
CA ILE A 279 13.89 28.12 15.06
C ILE A 279 12.55 27.59 15.54
N TYR A 280 12.29 26.33 15.25
CA TYR A 280 11.09 25.60 15.66
C TYR A 280 11.51 24.33 16.40
N THR A 281 11.18 24.23 17.68
CA THR A 281 11.41 22.99 18.45
C THR A 281 10.57 21.85 17.88
N LEU A 282 11.18 20.68 17.70
CA LEU A 282 10.53 19.49 17.18
C LEU A 282 10.06 18.59 18.32
N THR A 283 8.93 17.92 18.11
CA THR A 283 8.57 16.77 18.96
C THR A 283 9.43 15.56 18.60
N ASP A 284 9.51 14.59 19.52
CA ASP A 284 10.19 13.31 19.25
C ASP A 284 9.65 12.59 18.01
N GLU A 285 8.34 12.68 17.77
CA GLU A 285 7.70 12.10 16.59
C GLU A 285 8.15 12.81 15.32
N GLU A 286 8.11 14.15 15.30
CA GLU A 286 8.53 14.95 14.14
C GLU A 286 10.02 14.73 13.82
N TYR A 287 10.87 14.67 14.83
CA TYR A 287 12.29 14.37 14.65
C TYR A 287 12.51 12.96 14.07
N LYS A 288 11.76 11.96 14.58
CA LYS A 288 11.83 10.59 14.04
C LYS A 288 11.38 10.53 12.58
N MET A 289 10.41 11.34 12.16
CA MET A 289 9.97 11.41 10.76
C MET A 289 11.09 11.84 9.81
N PHE A 290 11.99 12.73 10.23
CA PHE A 290 13.13 13.13 9.39
C PHE A 290 14.09 11.99 9.05
N ARG A 291 14.15 10.92 9.86
CA ARG A 291 14.97 9.73 9.57
C ARG A 291 14.55 9.00 8.29
N ASN A 292 13.33 9.24 7.82
CA ASN A 292 12.81 8.63 6.60
C ASN A 292 13.40 9.28 5.34
N PHE A 293 13.91 10.51 5.41
CA PHE A 293 14.54 11.22 4.29
C PHE A 293 16.07 11.04 4.36
N LYS A 294 16.57 9.96 3.76
CA LYS A 294 18.01 9.61 3.86
C LYS A 294 18.92 10.54 3.07
N ASP A 295 18.40 11.12 1.99
CA ASP A 295 19.06 12.03 1.05
C ASP A 295 19.41 13.39 1.66
N ILE A 296 18.71 13.80 2.71
CA ILE A 296 18.96 15.07 3.40
C ILE A 296 19.93 14.95 4.58
N LYS A 297 20.43 13.75 4.89
CA LYS A 297 21.31 13.51 6.03
C LYS A 297 22.71 14.08 5.77
N VAL A 298 23.21 14.86 6.72
CA VAL A 298 24.59 15.36 6.72
C VAL A 298 25.50 14.26 7.26
N LYS A 299 26.60 13.97 6.58
CA LYS A 299 27.60 13.01 7.05
C LYS A 299 28.60 13.79 7.91
N GLY A 300 28.59 13.51 9.21
CA GLY A 300 29.62 13.97 10.13
C GLY A 300 31.00 13.48 9.72
#